data_AF-A0A4S5D361-F1
#
_entry.id   AF-A0A4S5D361-F1
#
_cell.length_a   1.000
_cell.length_b   1.000
_cell.length_c   1.000
_cell.angle_alpha   90.00
_cell.angle_beta   90.00
_cell.angle_gamma   90.00
#
_symmetry.space_group_name_H-M   'P 1'
#
loop_
_entity.id
_entity.type
_entity.pdbx_description
1 polymer ?
#
loop_
_entity_poly.entity_id
_entity_poly.type
_entity_poly.pdbx_seq_one_letter_code
_entity_poly.pdbx_strand_id
1 'polypeptide(L)'
;MKLDMTVNWIVKRSTLIGVAIFALAGHCPLALSAVDCEKLNASTSQEGDFITGDRAGRVIVGHGRLQFYSAPDYSCKMQGVYILPSEQVDAYSNYNGFTRVIYLGAKKGEPTIGWVRKNRLRANGVGIAPPQPVIKPEDAE
;
A
#
# COMPACT_ATOMS: atom_id res chain seq x y z
N MET A 1 2.47 -4.06 -71.57
CA MET A 1 1.97 -2.73 -71.16
C MET A 1 3.12 -2.05 -70.44
N LYS A 2 3.56 -0.89 -70.95
CA LYS A 2 4.72 -0.09 -70.50
C LYS A 2 4.57 0.37 -69.05
N LEU A 3 5.69 0.55 -68.34
CA LEU A 3 6.04 1.85 -67.72
C LEU A 3 7.46 1.79 -67.14
N ASP A 4 8.42 2.29 -67.92
CA ASP A 4 9.63 2.95 -67.42
C ASP A 4 9.48 4.44 -67.76
N MET A 5 9.73 5.33 -66.79
CA MET A 5 9.92 6.77 -67.05
C MET A 5 10.73 7.45 -65.93
N THR A 6 12.04 7.59 -66.18
CA THR A 6 12.89 8.80 -66.04
C THR A 6 12.66 9.77 -64.86
N VAL A 7 13.61 9.93 -63.92
CA VAL A 7 14.86 10.77 -63.96
C VAL A 7 14.64 12.28 -63.70
N ASN A 8 15.31 12.74 -62.63
CA ASN A 8 15.79 14.10 -62.31
C ASN A 8 14.81 15.30 -62.24
N TRP A 9 14.62 15.78 -61.00
CA TRP A 9 14.65 17.21 -60.72
C TRP A 9 15.55 17.51 -59.51
N ILE A 10 16.85 17.54 -59.81
CA ILE A 10 17.78 18.61 -59.45
C ILE A 10 17.25 19.63 -58.41
N VAL A 11 17.87 19.57 -57.23
CA VAL A 11 18.35 20.72 -56.46
C VAL A 11 17.29 21.77 -56.08
N LYS A 12 16.73 21.63 -54.88
CA LYS A 12 16.43 22.81 -54.05
C LYS A 12 16.85 22.61 -52.59
N ARG A 13 18.10 23.02 -52.36
CA ARG A 13 18.51 23.91 -51.27
C ARG A 13 18.45 23.34 -49.86
N SER A 14 19.57 22.73 -49.49
CA SER A 14 20.22 22.95 -48.20
C SER A 14 20.14 24.42 -47.78
N THR A 15 19.52 24.70 -46.64
CA THR A 15 19.87 25.85 -45.79
C THR A 15 19.55 25.53 -44.34
N LEU A 16 20.62 25.22 -43.60
CA LEU A 16 20.88 25.58 -42.21
C LEU A 16 19.89 25.12 -41.13
N ILE A 17 20.36 24.09 -40.44
CA ILE A 17 20.09 23.71 -39.06
C ILE A 17 20.10 24.96 -38.17
N GLY A 18 18.93 25.50 -37.87
CA GLY A 18 18.71 26.47 -36.79
C GLY A 18 18.24 25.73 -35.54
N VAL A 19 19.15 25.07 -34.84
CA VAL A 19 18.89 24.49 -33.52
C VAL A 19 18.83 25.64 -32.51
N ALA A 20 17.61 26.15 -32.30
CA ALA A 20 17.32 27.06 -31.19
C ALA A 20 17.16 26.21 -29.92
N ILE A 21 18.27 25.99 -29.22
CA ILE A 21 18.28 25.48 -27.85
C ILE A 21 17.72 26.59 -26.97
N PHE A 22 16.40 26.58 -26.76
CA PHE A 22 15.80 27.32 -25.66
C PHE A 22 16.10 26.56 -24.37
N ALA A 23 17.27 26.86 -23.79
CA ALA A 23 17.56 26.58 -22.40
C ALA A 23 16.69 27.51 -21.54
N LEU A 24 15.50 27.04 -21.16
CA LEU A 24 14.82 27.52 -19.97
C LEU A 24 14.79 26.38 -18.95
N ALA A 25 15.44 26.66 -17.83
CA ALA A 25 15.72 25.77 -16.74
C ALA A 25 14.47 25.03 -16.25
N GLY A 26 14.69 23.74 -15.98
CA GLY A 26 13.73 22.77 -15.50
C GLY A 26 12.85 23.28 -14.37
N HIS A 27 11.56 23.30 -14.65
CA HIS A 27 10.54 23.01 -13.65
C HIS A 27 9.90 21.70 -14.11
N CYS A 28 10.49 20.57 -13.69
CA CYS A 28 9.75 19.34 -13.64
C CYS A 28 8.99 19.41 -12.31
N PRO A 29 7.69 19.75 -12.27
CA PRO A 29 6.92 19.38 -11.11
C PRO A 29 7.00 17.86 -11.09
N LEU A 30 7.73 17.31 -10.13
CA LEU A 30 7.48 15.97 -9.65
C LEU A 30 6.01 16.00 -9.23
N ALA A 31 5.11 15.62 -10.14
CA ALA A 31 3.73 15.36 -9.83
C ALA A 31 3.76 14.14 -8.92
N LEU A 32 3.92 14.38 -7.63
CA LEU A 32 3.71 13.37 -6.61
C LEU A 32 2.23 13.05 -6.71
N SER A 33 1.87 12.01 -7.44
CA SER A 33 0.50 11.53 -7.51
C SER A 33 0.04 11.35 -6.07
N ALA A 34 -0.94 12.14 -5.64
CA ALA A 34 -1.53 11.97 -4.34
C ALA A 34 -2.10 10.55 -4.28
N VAL A 35 -1.79 9.83 -3.21
CA VAL A 35 -2.32 8.48 -3.00
C VAL A 35 -3.81 8.61 -2.73
N ASP A 36 -4.63 7.93 -3.53
CA ASP A 36 -6.05 7.74 -3.23
C ASP A 36 -6.17 6.64 -2.16
N CYS A 37 -6.28 7.08 -0.91
CA CYS A 37 -6.32 6.21 0.24
C CYS A 37 -7.57 5.31 0.27
N GLU A 38 -8.69 5.77 -0.27
CA GLU A 38 -9.92 4.96 -0.30
C GLU A 38 -9.77 3.82 -1.30
N LYS A 39 -9.32 4.13 -2.52
CA LYS A 39 -9.06 3.13 -3.55
C LYS A 39 -7.99 2.14 -3.11
N LEU A 40 -6.90 2.63 -2.51
CA LEU A 40 -5.82 1.79 -2.01
C LEU A 40 -6.31 0.86 -0.90
N ASN A 41 -7.10 1.35 0.05
CA ASN A 41 -7.64 0.51 1.12
C ASN A 41 -8.59 -0.56 0.57
N ALA A 42 -9.41 -0.22 -0.43
CA ALA A 42 -10.36 -1.16 -1.03
C ALA A 42 -9.67 -2.33 -1.75
N SER A 43 -8.57 -2.09 -2.47
CA SER A 43 -7.81 -3.16 -3.13
C SER A 43 -7.01 -3.99 -2.12
N THR A 44 -6.26 -3.33 -1.23
CA THR A 44 -5.33 -4.00 -0.31
C THR A 44 -6.03 -4.78 0.80
N SER A 45 -7.27 -4.42 1.15
CA SER A 45 -8.08 -5.21 2.09
C SER A 45 -8.48 -6.58 1.53
N GLN A 46 -8.50 -6.74 0.20
CA GLN A 46 -8.82 -8.01 -0.47
C GLN A 46 -7.56 -8.82 -0.82
N GLU A 47 -6.46 -8.14 -1.14
CA GLU A 47 -5.21 -8.75 -1.59
C GLU A 47 -4.24 -9.12 -0.46
N GLY A 48 -4.41 -8.56 0.74
CA GLY A 48 -3.49 -8.77 1.85
C GLY A 48 -3.40 -10.22 2.34
N ASP A 49 -2.23 -10.59 2.86
CA ASP A 49 -1.98 -11.90 3.45
C ASP A 49 -2.85 -12.09 4.69
N PHE A 50 -3.86 -12.95 4.59
CA PHE A 50 -4.81 -13.20 5.67
C PHE A 50 -4.15 -13.79 6.93
N ILE A 51 -4.58 -13.32 8.09
CA ILE A 51 -4.17 -13.79 9.41
C ILE A 51 -5.36 -14.55 10.00
N THR A 52 -5.19 -15.85 10.22
CA THR A 52 -6.25 -16.68 10.82
C THR A 52 -6.61 -16.22 12.23
N GLY A 53 -7.90 -16.34 12.57
CA GLY A 53 -8.47 -15.78 13.79
C GLY A 53 -7.83 -16.28 15.07
N ASP A 54 -7.37 -17.54 15.09
CA ASP A 54 -6.69 -18.19 16.21
C ASP A 54 -5.33 -17.59 16.56
N ARG A 55 -4.73 -16.85 15.63
CA ARG A 55 -3.44 -16.16 15.79
C ARG A 55 -3.55 -14.67 15.47
N ALA A 56 -4.74 -14.08 15.59
CA ALA A 56 -4.98 -12.68 15.28
C ALA A 56 -4.36 -11.72 16.31
N GLY A 57 -4.25 -12.13 17.57
CA GLY A 57 -3.89 -11.24 18.67
C GLY A 57 -2.47 -10.67 18.56
N ARG A 58 -2.34 -9.35 18.75
CA ARG A 58 -1.07 -8.63 18.77
C ARG A 58 -0.98 -7.72 19.98
N VAL A 59 0.23 -7.53 20.47
CA VAL A 59 0.58 -6.48 21.42
C VAL A 59 1.44 -5.42 20.73
N ILE A 60 1.18 -4.14 21.03
CA ILE A 60 1.95 -3.02 20.51
C ILE A 60 3.30 -2.94 21.22
N VAL A 61 4.39 -2.89 20.45
CA VAL A 61 5.77 -2.81 20.96
C VAL A 61 6.47 -1.53 20.52
N GLY A 62 7.65 -1.28 21.11
CA GLY A 62 8.47 -0.08 20.86
C GLY A 62 8.02 1.13 21.67
N HIS A 63 8.51 2.31 21.29
CA HIS A 63 8.25 3.56 22.01
C HIS A 63 7.28 4.48 21.26
N GLY A 64 6.61 5.34 22.03
CA GLY A 64 5.70 6.35 21.52
C GLY A 64 4.43 5.79 20.89
N ARG A 65 3.57 6.73 20.46
CA ARG A 65 2.27 6.46 19.85
C ARG A 65 2.43 5.72 18.52
N LEU A 66 1.67 4.63 18.34
CA LEU A 66 1.54 3.94 17.07
C LEU A 66 0.42 4.57 16.25
N GLN A 67 0.77 5.20 15.14
CA GLN A 67 -0.15 5.87 14.24
C GLN A 67 -1.01 4.88 13.45
N PHE A 68 -2.30 5.19 13.30
CA PHE A 68 -3.20 4.53 12.35
C PHE A 68 -3.21 5.20 10.97
N TYR A 69 -3.44 4.38 9.94
CA TYR A 69 -3.60 4.82 8.57
C TYR A 69 -4.89 4.24 7.99
N SER A 70 -5.58 4.98 7.14
CA SER A 70 -6.80 4.49 6.45
C SER A 70 -6.48 3.50 5.33
N ALA A 71 -5.24 3.51 4.83
CA ALA A 71 -4.69 2.58 3.85
C ALA A 71 -3.22 2.26 4.21
N PRO A 72 -2.58 1.22 3.64
CA PRO A 72 -1.19 0.85 3.95
C PRO A 72 -0.16 1.78 3.25
N ASP A 73 -0.31 3.09 3.46
CA ASP A 73 0.61 4.13 2.98
C ASP A 73 0.77 5.23 4.04
N TYR A 74 1.97 5.82 4.13
CA TYR A 74 2.29 6.87 5.08
C TYR A 74 1.54 8.19 4.86
N SER A 75 1.09 8.48 3.64
CA SER A 75 0.24 9.65 3.36
C SER A 75 -1.19 9.48 3.88
N CYS A 76 -1.64 8.25 4.10
CA CYS A 76 -3.02 7.92 4.49
C CYS A 76 -3.25 8.01 6.01
N LYS A 77 -2.61 8.98 6.66
CA LYS A 77 -2.61 9.12 8.11
C LYS A 77 -4.01 9.49 8.64
N MET A 78 -4.50 8.73 9.62
CA MET A 78 -5.73 9.07 10.36
C MET A 78 -5.39 10.04 11.49
N GLN A 79 -5.65 11.34 11.28
CA GLN A 79 -5.22 12.38 12.21
C GLN A 79 -5.81 12.17 13.61
N GLY A 80 -4.96 12.21 14.64
CA GLY A 80 -5.37 12.03 16.04
C GLY A 80 -5.66 10.58 16.45
N VAL A 81 -5.61 9.61 15.55
CA VAL A 81 -5.89 8.21 15.83
C VAL A 81 -4.59 7.43 16.02
N TYR A 82 -4.37 6.94 17.25
CA TYR A 82 -3.17 6.19 17.61
C TYR A 82 -3.42 5.23 18.78
N ILE A 83 -2.52 4.26 18.94
CA ILE A 83 -2.49 3.29 20.05
C ILE A 83 -1.21 3.47 20.85
N LEU A 84 -1.25 3.19 22.16
CA LEU A 84 -0.08 3.21 23.02
C LEU A 84 0.63 1.84 23.09
N PRO A 85 1.94 1.81 23.39
CA PRO A 85 2.64 0.56 23.69
C PRO A 85 1.95 -0.26 24.78
N SER A 86 2.12 -1.59 24.71
CA SER A 86 1.52 -2.60 25.61
C SER A 86 -0.01 -2.80 25.47
N GLU A 87 -0.70 -1.99 24.68
CA GLU A 87 -2.09 -2.26 24.31
C GLU A 87 -2.19 -3.37 23.26
N GLN A 88 -3.40 -3.90 23.07
CA GLN A 88 -3.66 -5.05 22.23
C GLN A 88 -4.57 -4.71 21.06
N VAL A 89 -4.37 -5.40 19.94
CA VAL A 89 -5.19 -5.31 18.72
C VAL A 89 -5.37 -6.69 18.12
N ASP A 90 -6.43 -6.84 17.31
CA ASP A 90 -6.66 -8.03 16.51
C ASP A 90 -6.22 -7.76 15.07
N ALA A 91 -5.25 -8.54 14.58
CA ALA A 91 -4.73 -8.42 13.24
C ALA A 91 -5.50 -9.29 12.24
N TYR A 92 -5.78 -8.73 11.06
CA TYR A 92 -6.61 -9.35 10.04
C TYR A 92 -5.83 -9.72 8.77
N SER A 93 -5.01 -8.80 8.27
CA SER A 93 -4.19 -9.05 7.08
C SER A 93 -2.90 -8.24 7.10
N ASN A 94 -1.86 -8.73 6.44
CA ASN A 94 -0.64 -7.98 6.19
C ASN A 94 -0.60 -7.50 4.74
N TYR A 95 -0.10 -6.29 4.52
CA TYR A 95 0.18 -5.79 3.19
C TYR A 95 1.34 -4.80 3.25
N ASN A 96 2.37 -5.03 2.44
CA ASN A 96 3.49 -4.12 2.20
C ASN A 96 4.09 -3.44 3.46
N GLY A 97 4.35 -4.22 4.52
CA GLY A 97 4.93 -3.71 5.78
C GLY A 97 3.92 -3.10 6.76
N PHE A 98 2.64 -3.08 6.40
CA PHE A 98 1.53 -2.73 7.27
C PHE A 98 0.71 -3.97 7.65
N THR A 99 -0.07 -3.83 8.70
CA THR A 99 -1.05 -4.81 9.16
C THR A 99 -2.37 -4.10 9.36
N ARG A 100 -3.45 -4.61 8.78
CA ARG A 100 -4.81 -4.16 9.04
C ARG A 100 -5.27 -4.75 10.38
N VAL A 101 -5.70 -3.88 11.28
CA VAL A 101 -6.05 -4.25 12.66
C VAL A 101 -7.40 -3.67 13.06
N ILE A 102 -8.03 -4.34 14.01
CA ILE A 102 -9.18 -3.83 14.78
C ILE A 102 -8.68 -3.53 16.19
N TYR A 103 -8.99 -2.34 16.67
CA TYR A 103 -8.68 -1.90 18.02
C TYR A 103 -9.97 -1.62 18.79
N LEU A 104 -10.16 -2.40 19.86
CA LEU A 104 -11.21 -2.25 20.84
C LEU A 104 -10.57 -1.61 22.07
N GLY A 105 -10.54 -0.28 22.13
CA GLY A 105 -9.95 0.43 23.27
C GLY A 105 -10.61 0.07 24.61
N ALA A 106 -9.98 0.45 25.72
CA ALA A 106 -10.47 0.12 27.07
C ALA A 106 -11.83 0.75 27.44
N LYS A 107 -12.29 1.76 26.70
CA LYS A 107 -13.61 2.39 26.89
C LYS A 107 -14.60 1.84 25.87
N LYS A 108 -15.83 1.56 26.31
CA LYS A 108 -16.94 1.20 25.40
C LYS A 108 -17.07 2.30 24.33
N GLY A 109 -16.80 1.94 23.10
CA GLY A 109 -16.82 2.80 21.93
C GLY A 109 -16.74 1.95 20.66
N GLU A 110 -16.95 2.58 19.52
CA GLU A 110 -16.86 1.91 18.23
C GLU A 110 -15.44 1.39 17.98
N PRO A 111 -15.28 0.17 17.42
CA PRO A 111 -13.99 -0.35 17.03
C PRO A 111 -13.28 0.59 16.06
N THR A 112 -11.98 0.85 16.30
CA THR A 112 -11.16 1.55 15.31
C THR A 112 -10.54 0.52 14.37
N ILE A 113 -10.81 0.64 13.08
CA ILE A 113 -10.24 -0.22 12.04
C ILE A 113 -9.29 0.58 11.18
N GLY A 114 -8.11 0.04 10.92
CA GLY A 114 -7.15 0.66 10.01
C GLY A 114 -5.84 -0.08 9.93
N TRP A 115 -4.87 0.52 9.27
CA TRP A 115 -3.54 -0.01 9.03
C TRP A 115 -2.54 0.56 10.02
N VAL A 116 -1.63 -0.28 10.50
CA VAL A 116 -0.50 0.13 11.35
C VAL A 116 0.78 -0.53 10.85
N ARG A 117 1.93 0.03 11.20
CA ARG A 117 3.22 -0.57 10.82
C ARG A 117 3.38 -1.96 11.46
N LYS A 118 3.63 -2.98 10.64
CA LYS A 118 3.76 -4.38 11.07
C LYS A 118 4.88 -4.59 12.09
N ASN A 119 6.01 -3.89 11.93
CA ASN A 119 7.16 -4.00 12.84
C ASN A 119 6.89 -3.45 14.26
N ARG A 120 5.74 -2.80 14.48
CA ARG A 120 5.29 -2.34 15.80
C ARG A 120 4.35 -3.34 16.48
N LEU A 121 4.13 -4.51 15.88
CA LEU A 121 3.27 -5.56 16.39
C LEU A 121 4.09 -6.82 16.73
N ARG A 122 3.79 -7.42 17.88
CA ARG A 122 4.28 -8.75 18.26
C ARG A 122 3.10 -9.67 18.51
N ALA A 123 3.16 -10.91 18.04
CA ALA A 123 2.17 -11.92 18.39
C ALA A 123 2.15 -12.15 19.91
N ASN A 124 0.96 -12.18 20.50
CA ASN A 124 0.77 -12.43 21.94
C ASN A 124 0.34 -13.89 22.24
N GLY A 125 0.21 -14.72 21.20
CA GLY A 125 -0.17 -16.13 21.34
C GLY A 125 -1.68 -16.36 21.56
N VAL A 126 -2.50 -15.31 21.47
CA VAL A 126 -3.97 -15.43 21.52
C VAL A 126 -4.59 -15.03 20.18
N GLY A 127 -5.86 -15.38 20.02
CA GLY A 127 -6.66 -15.05 18.85
C GLY A 127 -8.10 -14.76 19.25
N ILE A 128 -8.89 -14.33 18.28
CA ILE A 128 -10.34 -14.09 18.42
C ILE A 128 -11.17 -15.35 18.14
N ALA A 129 -10.52 -16.41 17.65
CA ALA A 129 -11.13 -17.70 17.38
C ALA A 129 -10.39 -18.80 18.16
N PRO A 130 -11.05 -19.93 18.46
CA PRO A 130 -10.36 -21.11 18.97
C PRO A 130 -9.25 -21.56 18.02
N PRO A 131 -8.17 -22.17 18.54
CA PRO A 131 -7.17 -22.86 17.72
C PRO A 131 -7.85 -23.77 16.72
N GLN A 132 -7.55 -23.59 15.44
CA GLN A 132 -8.12 -24.44 14.41
C GLN A 132 -7.45 -25.82 14.49
N PRO A 133 -8.21 -26.93 14.46
CA PRO A 133 -7.62 -28.26 14.34
C PRO A 133 -6.72 -28.30 13.11
N VAL A 134 -5.49 -28.78 13.27
CA VAL A 134 -4.63 -29.07 12.13
C VAL A 134 -5.19 -30.32 11.47
N ILE A 135 -6.09 -30.16 10.50
CA ILE A 135 -6.51 -31.27 9.64
C ILE A 135 -5.30 -31.56 8.75
N LYS A 136 -4.62 -32.69 9.00
CA LYS A 136 -3.54 -33.11 8.11
C LYS A 136 -4.16 -33.56 6.79
N PRO A 137 -3.47 -33.38 5.66
CA PRO A 137 -3.96 -33.85 4.37
C PRO A 137 -4.33 -35.34 4.33
N GLU A 138 -3.72 -36.16 5.20
CA GLU A 138 -3.99 -37.59 5.36
C GLU A 138 -5.30 -37.90 6.09
N ASP A 139 -5.83 -36.96 6.88
CA ASP A 139 -7.06 -37.11 7.66
C ASP A 139 -8.31 -36.57 6.92
N ALA A 140 -8.13 -36.14 5.68
CA ALA A 140 -9.18 -35.56 4.83
C ALA A 140 -9.65 -36.58 3.77
N GLU A 141 -10.12 -37.75 4.23
CA GLU A 141 -10.81 -38.75 3.40
C GLU A 141 -12.09 -39.24 4.09
#